data_AF-A0A0A7EF39-F1
#
_entry.id   AF-A0A0A7EF39-F1
#
_cell.length_a   1.000
_cell.length_b   1.000
_cell.length_c   1.000
_cell.angle_alpha   90.00
_cell.angle_beta   90.00
_cell.angle_gamma   90.00
#
_symmetry.space_group_name_H-M   'P 1'
#
loop_
_entity.id
_entity.type
_entity.pdbx_description
1 polymer ?
#
loop_
_entity_poly.entity_id
_entity_poly.type
_entity_poly.pdbx_seq_one_letter_code
_entity_poly.pdbx_strand_id
1 'polypeptide(L)'
;MINIALIALTLSLTPKSQLTAHSHLVFLSHDKLYGRKTATQHATIAANYIAQQFEHTGLLPFSEHFISSFEYKSGFFSNGIGHNVLASTPINPEQPFVVITAHYDHLGSKGSRIYNGADDNASGVSALLTLAELITKSPNRQLNYIFLATDAEEAGLFGARAFIQNPPVSLNKVLININLDMLGVSKRKRLFALYNTPSMALVDSLRDANWHQNSRIKFTKGNGFYNSSVKNQRRRIIDAGDHRVFYQKKIPIMYFGVGEHDNYHTVQDTYENLDHSFFDANLRNIAKVISTLDANPHLLSRSLPN
;
A
#
# COMPACT_ATOMS: atom_id res chain seq x y z
N MET A 1 -15.48 -7.48 39.08
CA MET A 1 -15.35 -6.90 37.72
C MET A 1 -14.05 -7.41 37.13
N ILE A 2 -14.11 -8.37 36.21
CA ILE A 2 -12.91 -8.90 35.54
C ILE A 2 -12.46 -7.83 34.56
N ASN A 3 -11.34 -7.19 34.87
CA ASN A 3 -10.69 -6.22 33.99
C ASN A 3 -10.06 -7.04 32.85
N ILE A 4 -10.84 -7.33 31.81
CA ILE A 4 -10.31 -7.93 30.57
C ILE A 4 -9.48 -6.82 29.94
N ALA A 5 -8.17 -6.83 30.16
CA ALA A 5 -7.25 -6.09 29.32
C ALA A 5 -7.54 -6.51 27.88
N LEU A 6 -8.14 -5.61 27.10
CA LEU A 6 -8.45 -5.88 25.71
C LEU A 6 -7.12 -6.18 25.02
N ILE A 7 -6.90 -7.42 24.61
CA ILE A 7 -5.70 -7.80 23.86
C ILE A 7 -5.85 -7.11 22.50
N ALA A 8 -5.11 -6.01 22.30
CA ALA A 8 -5.12 -5.28 21.05
C ALA A 8 -4.59 -6.12 19.89
N LEU A 9 -4.95 -5.74 18.66
CA LEU A 9 -4.47 -6.36 17.43
C LEU A 9 -2.95 -6.51 17.45
N THR A 10 -2.46 -7.75 17.33
CA THR A 10 -1.03 -8.05 17.21
C THR A 10 -0.78 -8.92 16.00
N LEU A 11 -0.28 -8.30 14.93
CA LEU A 11 0.03 -8.99 13.68
C LEU A 11 1.39 -9.67 13.79
N SER A 12 1.42 -10.99 13.60
CA SER A 12 2.64 -11.79 13.59
C SER A 12 2.77 -12.56 12.30
N LEU A 13 3.86 -12.33 11.57
CA LEU A 13 4.16 -13.11 10.37
C LEU A 13 4.68 -14.49 10.75
N THR A 14 3.97 -15.50 10.27
CA THR A 14 4.38 -16.91 10.26
C THR A 14 5.17 -17.23 8.99
N PRO A 15 5.96 -18.33 8.96
CA PRO A 15 6.57 -18.80 7.72
C PRO A 15 5.55 -19.01 6.59
N LYS A 16 4.33 -19.48 6.92
CA LYS A 16 3.25 -19.64 5.94
C LYS A 16 2.83 -18.31 5.32
N SER A 17 2.59 -17.28 6.12
CA SER A 17 2.22 -15.96 5.59
C SER A 17 3.33 -15.33 4.74
N GLN A 18 4.60 -15.60 5.05
CA GLN A 18 5.72 -15.15 4.21
C GLN A 18 5.70 -15.85 2.85
N LEU A 19 5.54 -17.18 2.83
CA LEU A 19 5.43 -17.94 1.59
C LEU A 19 4.23 -17.47 0.74
N THR A 20 3.10 -17.18 1.38
CA THR A 20 1.93 -16.59 0.71
C THR A 20 2.27 -15.24 0.08
N ALA A 21 2.93 -14.34 0.82
CA ALA A 21 3.38 -13.04 0.31
C ALA A 21 4.28 -13.19 -0.93
N HIS A 22 5.25 -14.09 -0.89
CA HIS A 22 6.11 -14.39 -2.03
C HIS A 22 5.33 -14.99 -3.22
N SER A 23 4.30 -15.79 -2.97
CA SER A 23 3.46 -16.36 -4.04
C SER A 23 2.66 -15.28 -4.77
N HIS A 24 2.13 -14.30 -4.04
CA HIS A 24 1.51 -13.11 -4.65
C HIS A 24 2.52 -12.33 -5.50
N LEU A 25 3.74 -12.17 -4.99
CA LEU A 25 4.81 -11.43 -5.64
C LEU A 25 5.19 -12.06 -6.97
N VAL A 26 5.41 -13.37 -6.97
CA VAL A 26 5.73 -14.17 -8.16
C VAL A 26 4.59 -14.07 -9.18
N PHE A 27 3.33 -14.25 -8.75
CA PHE A 27 2.20 -14.17 -9.66
C PHE A 27 2.10 -12.78 -10.30
N LEU A 28 2.08 -11.74 -9.48
CA LEU A 28 1.87 -10.37 -9.94
C LEU A 28 3.02 -9.88 -10.81
N SER A 29 4.26 -10.30 -10.55
CA SER A 29 5.43 -9.92 -11.35
C SER A 29 5.75 -10.87 -12.50
N HIS A 30 4.91 -11.86 -12.82
CA HIS A 30 5.21 -12.81 -13.89
C HIS A 30 5.11 -12.16 -15.29
N ASP A 31 6.01 -12.53 -16.21
CA ASP A 31 5.97 -12.14 -17.64
C ASP A 31 4.60 -12.31 -18.32
N LYS A 32 3.80 -13.30 -17.90
CA LYS A 32 2.46 -13.56 -18.44
C LYS A 32 1.47 -12.43 -18.15
N LEU A 33 1.79 -11.54 -17.21
CA LEU A 33 1.01 -10.34 -16.94
C LEU A 33 1.52 -9.11 -17.71
N TYR A 34 2.53 -9.25 -18.58
CA TYR A 34 2.99 -8.20 -19.51
C TYR A 34 3.10 -6.81 -18.88
N GLY A 35 3.59 -6.74 -17.63
CA GLY A 35 3.76 -5.50 -16.88
C GLY A 35 2.49 -4.75 -16.49
N ARG A 36 1.32 -5.41 -16.52
CA ARG A 36 0.04 -4.97 -15.92
C ARG A 36 -0.36 -3.52 -16.24
N LYS A 37 -0.04 -3.03 -17.45
CA LYS A 37 -0.40 -1.66 -17.83
C LYS A 37 -1.91 -1.47 -17.77
N THR A 38 -2.36 -0.37 -17.19
CA THR A 38 -3.79 -0.02 -17.13
C THR A 38 -4.46 -0.09 -18.50
N ALA A 39 -5.77 -0.38 -18.50
CA ALA A 39 -6.60 -0.54 -19.69
C ALA A 39 -6.10 -1.67 -20.62
N THR A 40 -5.49 -2.71 -20.05
CA THR A 40 -5.14 -3.95 -20.76
C THR A 40 -5.78 -5.16 -20.11
N GLN A 41 -5.89 -6.26 -20.85
CA GLN A 41 -6.37 -7.53 -20.31
C GLN A 41 -5.52 -8.02 -19.13
N HIS A 42 -4.23 -7.70 -19.08
CA HIS A 42 -3.34 -8.17 -18.03
C HIS A 42 -3.52 -7.40 -16.71
N ALA A 43 -3.83 -6.10 -16.80
CA ALA A 43 -4.32 -5.34 -15.63
C ALA A 43 -5.65 -5.93 -15.13
N THR A 44 -6.55 -6.32 -16.04
CA THR A 44 -7.81 -6.99 -15.66
C THR A 44 -7.56 -8.33 -14.95
N ILE A 45 -6.61 -9.15 -15.44
CA ILE A 45 -6.22 -10.40 -14.78
C ILE A 45 -5.67 -10.13 -13.37
N ALA A 46 -4.80 -9.11 -13.22
CA ALA A 46 -4.27 -8.72 -11.91
C ALA A 46 -5.38 -8.25 -10.96
N ALA A 47 -6.31 -7.41 -11.43
CA ALA A 47 -7.45 -6.95 -10.64
C ALA A 47 -8.34 -8.11 -10.17
N ASN A 48 -8.66 -9.04 -11.07
CA ASN A 48 -9.44 -10.24 -10.74
C ASN A 48 -8.72 -11.14 -9.73
N TYR A 49 -7.40 -11.31 -9.89
CA TYR A 49 -6.59 -12.06 -8.93
C TYR A 49 -6.67 -11.45 -7.54
N ILE A 50 -6.47 -10.13 -7.43
CA ILE A 50 -6.53 -9.39 -6.15
C ILE A 50 -7.93 -9.52 -5.53
N ALA A 51 -8.99 -9.36 -6.34
CA ALA A 51 -10.37 -9.51 -5.88
C ALA A 51 -10.64 -10.92 -5.31
N GLN A 52 -10.17 -11.97 -5.99
CA GLN A 52 -10.28 -13.35 -5.51
C GLN A 52 -9.50 -13.57 -4.21
N GLN A 53 -8.30 -12.98 -4.08
CA GLN A 53 -7.55 -13.07 -2.82
C GLN A 53 -8.30 -12.37 -1.68
N PHE A 54 -8.92 -11.21 -1.93
CA PHE A 54 -9.77 -10.58 -0.91
C PHE A 54 -10.96 -11.45 -0.51
N GLU A 55 -11.68 -12.00 -1.49
CA GLU A 55 -12.82 -12.89 -1.25
C GLU A 55 -12.43 -14.11 -0.39
N HIS A 56 -11.31 -14.78 -0.72
CA HIS A 56 -10.82 -15.95 0.03
C HIS A 56 -10.44 -15.65 1.49
N THR A 57 -10.16 -14.38 1.83
CA THR A 57 -9.85 -14.00 3.21
C THR A 57 -11.08 -13.66 4.05
N GLY A 58 -12.27 -13.60 3.43
CA GLY A 58 -13.52 -13.20 4.10
C GLY A 58 -13.71 -11.68 4.21
N LEU A 59 -12.95 -10.90 3.44
CA LEU A 59 -13.19 -9.46 3.32
C LEU A 59 -14.49 -9.19 2.55
N LEU A 60 -15.07 -8.02 2.78
CA LEU A 60 -16.33 -7.60 2.20
C LEU A 60 -16.12 -6.51 1.14
N PRO A 61 -16.78 -6.60 -0.02
CA PRO A 61 -16.81 -5.49 -0.97
C PRO A 61 -17.65 -4.33 -0.42
N PHE A 62 -17.41 -3.12 -0.93
CA PHE A 62 -18.24 -1.94 -0.63
C PHE A 62 -19.44 -1.78 -1.57
N SER A 63 -19.51 -2.61 -2.61
CA SER A 63 -20.58 -2.67 -3.59
C SER A 63 -20.92 -4.13 -3.87
N GLU A 64 -21.66 -4.42 -4.93
CA GLU A 64 -21.90 -5.80 -5.40
C GLU A 64 -20.57 -6.56 -5.66
N HIS A 65 -19.52 -5.85 -6.05
CA HIS A 65 -18.22 -6.42 -6.39
C HIS A 65 -17.05 -5.67 -5.72
N PHE A 66 -15.89 -6.33 -5.66
CA PHE A 66 -14.62 -5.74 -5.17
C PHE A 66 -14.03 -4.73 -6.17
N ILE A 67 -14.37 -4.83 -7.45
CA ILE A 67 -13.81 -3.99 -8.51
C ILE A 67 -14.68 -2.76 -8.70
N SER A 68 -14.06 -1.57 -8.66
CA SER A 68 -14.69 -0.29 -8.98
C SER A 68 -13.96 0.36 -10.15
N SER A 69 -14.70 0.60 -11.23
CA SER A 69 -14.16 1.14 -12.47
C SER A 69 -14.21 2.67 -12.48
N PHE A 70 -13.25 3.31 -13.13
CA PHE A 70 -13.21 4.75 -13.32
C PHE A 70 -12.65 5.11 -14.70
N GLU A 71 -13.09 6.24 -15.23
CA GLU A 71 -12.53 6.82 -16.43
C GLU A 71 -11.33 7.71 -16.09
N TYR A 72 -10.30 7.69 -16.93
CA TYR A 72 -9.18 8.59 -16.83
C TYR A 72 -8.70 9.06 -18.20
N LYS A 73 -8.06 10.24 -18.25
CA LYS A 73 -7.47 10.76 -19.48
C LYS A 73 -6.20 10.00 -19.81
N SER A 74 -6.23 9.21 -20.88
CA SER A 74 -5.08 8.49 -21.43
C SER A 74 -4.59 9.26 -22.65
N GLY A 75 -3.70 10.24 -22.47
CA GLY A 75 -3.26 11.14 -23.54
C GLY A 75 -4.22 12.30 -23.83
N PHE A 76 -4.02 12.99 -24.96
CA PHE A 76 -4.67 14.28 -25.23
C PHE A 76 -6.13 14.15 -25.72
N PHE A 77 -6.48 13.05 -26.37
CA PHE A 77 -7.79 12.84 -27.01
C PHE A 77 -8.45 11.50 -26.69
N SER A 78 -7.92 10.72 -25.75
CA SER A 78 -8.46 9.40 -25.40
C SER A 78 -8.70 9.28 -23.91
N ASN A 79 -9.80 8.60 -23.57
CA ASN A 79 -10.08 8.14 -22.21
C ASN A 79 -9.74 6.65 -22.13
N GLY A 80 -9.13 6.24 -21.02
CA GLY A 80 -8.98 4.85 -20.63
C GLY A 80 -9.95 4.51 -19.50
N ILE A 81 -10.17 3.22 -19.29
CA ILE A 81 -10.89 2.68 -18.13
C ILE A 81 -9.86 2.03 -17.23
N GLY A 82 -9.82 2.44 -15.97
CA GLY A 82 -9.05 1.81 -14.90
C GLY A 82 -9.96 1.14 -13.88
N HIS A 83 -9.40 0.26 -13.07
CA HIS A 83 -10.14 -0.57 -12.12
C HIS A 83 -9.45 -0.58 -10.75
N ASN A 84 -10.00 0.12 -9.76
CA ASN A 84 -9.57 -0.08 -8.37
C ASN A 84 -10.15 -1.39 -7.85
N VAL A 85 -9.40 -2.10 -6.99
CA VAL A 85 -9.91 -3.25 -6.23
C VAL A 85 -9.94 -2.86 -4.76
N LEU A 86 -11.12 -2.87 -4.15
CA LEU A 86 -11.32 -2.43 -2.78
C LEU A 86 -12.12 -3.42 -1.95
N ALA A 87 -11.67 -3.61 -0.73
CA ALA A 87 -12.31 -4.50 0.24
C ALA A 87 -12.23 -3.90 1.64
N SER A 88 -13.09 -4.36 2.54
CA SER A 88 -13.05 -3.98 3.96
C SER A 88 -13.15 -5.17 4.89
N THR A 89 -12.57 -5.01 6.07
CA THR A 89 -12.94 -5.83 7.23
C THR A 89 -14.41 -5.58 7.59
N PRO A 90 -15.13 -6.54 8.23
CA PRO A 90 -16.46 -6.30 8.76
C PRO A 90 -16.56 -4.97 9.53
N ILE A 91 -17.45 -4.08 9.10
CA ILE A 91 -17.46 -2.69 9.54
C ILE A 91 -18.13 -2.57 10.91
N ASN A 92 -17.43 -1.93 11.86
CA ASN A 92 -18.04 -1.39 13.08
C ASN A 92 -18.32 0.11 12.87
N PRO A 93 -19.60 0.56 12.78
CA PRO A 93 -19.95 1.95 12.45
C PRO A 93 -19.37 3.02 13.40
N GLU A 94 -19.08 2.63 14.64
CA GLU A 94 -18.53 3.51 15.69
C GLU A 94 -17.02 3.74 15.54
N GLN A 95 -16.33 2.93 14.74
CA GLN A 95 -14.89 2.98 14.61
C GLN A 95 -14.43 3.73 13.33
N PRO A 96 -13.33 4.49 13.40
CA PRO A 96 -12.77 5.13 12.22
C PRO A 96 -12.07 4.12 11.31
N PHE A 97 -11.66 4.58 10.13
CA PHE A 97 -11.08 3.75 9.07
C PHE A 97 -9.59 4.04 8.86
N VAL A 98 -8.82 2.99 8.62
CA VAL A 98 -7.47 3.02 8.05
C VAL A 98 -7.57 2.57 6.60
N VAL A 99 -6.98 3.32 5.67
CA VAL A 99 -6.91 2.92 4.26
C VAL A 99 -5.49 2.46 3.95
N ILE A 100 -5.30 1.18 3.63
CA ILE A 100 -4.00 0.65 3.17
C ILE A 100 -4.01 0.59 1.64
N THR A 101 -3.05 1.26 1.01
CA THR A 101 -2.94 1.38 -0.45
C THR A 101 -1.67 0.75 -1.00
N ALA A 102 -1.78 0.18 -2.20
CA ALA A 102 -0.66 -0.19 -3.08
C ALA A 102 -1.19 -0.19 -4.52
N HIS A 103 -0.42 0.30 -5.50
CA HIS A 103 -0.86 0.23 -6.89
C HIS A 103 -0.44 -1.09 -7.53
N TYR A 104 -1.30 -1.65 -8.38
CA TYR A 104 -1.01 -2.92 -9.07
C TYR A 104 -0.65 -2.72 -10.54
N ASP A 105 -0.95 -1.55 -11.12
CA ASP A 105 -0.52 -1.23 -12.47
C ASP A 105 0.99 -1.00 -12.55
N HIS A 106 1.52 -1.17 -13.75
CA HIS A 106 2.91 -0.80 -14.06
C HIS A 106 3.06 -0.44 -15.55
N LEU A 107 4.30 -0.31 -16.03
CA LEU A 107 4.64 0.28 -17.33
C LEU A 107 4.21 -0.54 -18.57
N GLY A 108 3.95 -1.84 -18.42
CA GLY A 108 3.60 -2.75 -19.51
C GLY A 108 4.79 -3.35 -20.26
N SER A 109 4.66 -3.50 -21.58
CA SER A 109 5.72 -4.01 -22.46
C SER A 109 6.04 -3.05 -23.60
N LYS A 110 7.30 -3.04 -24.05
CA LYS A 110 7.78 -2.31 -25.23
C LYS A 110 8.53 -3.26 -26.17
N GLY A 111 7.88 -3.67 -27.25
CA GLY A 111 8.41 -4.74 -28.12
C GLY A 111 8.51 -6.05 -27.34
N SER A 112 9.67 -6.70 -27.37
CA SER A 112 9.93 -7.93 -26.58
C SER A 112 10.28 -7.68 -25.12
N ARG A 113 10.43 -6.41 -24.70
CA ARG A 113 10.80 -6.06 -23.33
C ARG A 113 9.56 -5.97 -22.45
N ILE A 114 9.54 -6.71 -21.36
CA ILE A 114 8.49 -6.67 -20.34
C ILE A 114 9.05 -5.95 -19.11
N TYR A 115 8.28 -5.00 -18.58
CA TYR A 115 8.60 -4.31 -17.35
C TYR A 115 7.72 -4.95 -16.28
N ASN A 116 8.28 -5.87 -15.50
CA ASN A 116 7.51 -6.71 -14.59
C ASN A 116 7.06 -5.98 -13.33
N GLY A 117 7.78 -4.94 -12.90
CA GLY A 117 7.38 -4.15 -11.73
C GLY A 117 7.33 -4.99 -10.47
N ALA A 118 8.36 -5.81 -10.23
CA ALA A 118 8.40 -6.71 -9.09
C ALA A 118 8.53 -5.93 -7.77
N ASP A 119 9.44 -4.96 -7.73
CA ASP A 119 9.51 -3.99 -6.65
C ASP A 119 8.40 -2.95 -6.80
N ASP A 120 8.18 -2.45 -8.02
CA ASP A 120 7.27 -1.35 -8.36
C ASP A 120 6.05 -1.82 -9.22
N ASN A 121 4.94 -2.26 -8.64
CA ASN A 121 4.68 -2.36 -7.22
C ASN A 121 3.98 -3.67 -6.83
N ALA A 122 4.40 -4.78 -7.46
CA ALA A 122 3.96 -6.11 -7.03
C ALA A 122 4.33 -6.38 -5.56
N SER A 123 5.43 -5.80 -5.07
CA SER A 123 5.86 -5.89 -3.66
C SER A 123 4.88 -5.25 -2.68
N GLY A 124 4.42 -4.03 -2.96
CA GLY A 124 3.40 -3.35 -2.16
C GLY A 124 2.07 -4.10 -2.18
N VAL A 125 1.63 -4.57 -3.35
CA VAL A 125 0.36 -5.33 -3.45
C VAL A 125 0.44 -6.66 -2.72
N SER A 126 1.58 -7.35 -2.79
CA SER A 126 1.79 -8.62 -2.06
C SER A 126 1.78 -8.41 -0.55
N ALA A 127 2.40 -7.32 -0.07
CA ALA A 127 2.31 -6.90 1.32
C ALA A 127 0.87 -6.55 1.72
N LEU A 128 0.14 -5.81 0.87
CA LEU A 128 -1.25 -5.44 1.09
C LEU A 128 -2.15 -6.67 1.25
N LEU A 129 -2.06 -7.65 0.34
CA LEU A 129 -2.83 -8.90 0.40
C LEU A 129 -2.53 -9.69 1.68
N THR A 130 -1.25 -9.80 2.04
CA THR A 130 -0.83 -10.54 3.24
C THR A 130 -1.29 -9.86 4.52
N LEU A 131 -1.16 -8.52 4.60
CA LEU A 131 -1.67 -7.74 5.73
C LEU A 131 -3.19 -7.85 5.83
N ALA A 132 -3.90 -7.87 4.71
CA ALA A 132 -5.34 -8.04 4.67
C ALA A 132 -5.77 -9.39 5.26
N GLU A 133 -5.09 -10.48 4.90
CA GLU A 133 -5.30 -11.80 5.51
C GLU A 133 -5.06 -11.77 7.02
N LEU A 134 -3.92 -11.23 7.47
CA LEU A 134 -3.53 -11.22 8.88
C LEU A 134 -4.48 -10.36 9.74
N ILE A 135 -4.88 -9.20 9.25
CA ILE A 135 -5.81 -8.29 9.94
C ILE A 135 -7.20 -8.92 10.03
N THR A 136 -7.70 -9.51 8.94
CA THR A 136 -9.06 -10.10 8.90
C THR A 136 -9.18 -11.30 9.84
N LYS A 137 -8.11 -12.08 10.01
CA LYS A 137 -8.07 -13.25 10.90
C LYS A 137 -7.79 -12.91 12.37
N SER A 138 -7.43 -11.67 12.66
CA SER A 138 -7.07 -11.27 14.03
C SER A 138 -8.30 -10.81 14.83
N PRO A 139 -8.48 -11.29 16.08
CA PRO A 139 -9.55 -10.82 16.95
C PRO A 139 -9.26 -9.41 17.49
N ASN A 140 -10.27 -8.78 18.12
CA ASN A 140 -10.13 -7.56 18.93
C ASN A 140 -9.57 -6.33 18.22
N ARG A 141 -9.72 -6.27 16.90
CA ARG A 141 -9.44 -5.08 16.11
C ARG A 141 -10.22 -3.86 16.61
N GLN A 142 -9.54 -2.73 16.74
CA GLN A 142 -10.14 -1.46 17.16
C GLN A 142 -10.53 -0.57 15.99
N LEU A 143 -9.88 -0.71 14.82
CA LEU A 143 -10.09 0.15 13.66
C LEU A 143 -10.72 -0.59 12.49
N ASN A 144 -11.54 0.05 11.67
CA ASN A 144 -11.94 -0.53 10.38
C ASN A 144 -10.81 -0.40 9.36
N TYR A 145 -10.60 -1.41 8.51
CA TYR A 145 -9.60 -1.33 7.45
C TYR A 145 -10.26 -1.38 6.08
N ILE A 146 -9.79 -0.50 5.20
CA ILE A 146 -10.03 -0.51 3.76
C ILE A 146 -8.73 -0.91 3.10
N PHE A 147 -8.76 -1.97 2.32
CA PHE A 147 -7.66 -2.39 1.46
C PHE A 147 -7.98 -1.89 0.06
N LEU A 148 -7.09 -1.08 -0.50
CA LEU A 148 -7.28 -0.44 -1.79
C LEU A 148 -6.07 -0.73 -2.69
N ALA A 149 -6.26 -1.65 -3.65
CA ALA A 149 -5.32 -1.82 -4.74
C ALA A 149 -5.70 -0.86 -5.88
N THR A 150 -4.84 0.12 -6.13
CA THR A 150 -5.08 1.20 -7.11
C THR A 150 -4.58 0.83 -8.50
N ASP A 151 -5.22 1.42 -9.51
CA ASP A 151 -4.84 1.33 -10.92
C ASP A 151 -4.50 2.72 -11.47
N ALA A 152 -3.74 2.78 -12.56
CA ALA A 152 -3.24 3.99 -13.21
C ALA A 152 -2.53 4.97 -12.25
N GLU A 153 -1.71 4.45 -11.33
CA GLU A 153 -0.75 5.25 -10.57
C GLU A 153 0.24 5.92 -11.54
N GLU A 154 0.84 5.09 -12.41
CA GLU A 154 1.94 5.46 -13.31
C GLU A 154 1.54 6.55 -14.31
N ALA A 155 0.25 6.58 -14.63
CA ALA A 155 -0.34 7.55 -15.56
C ALA A 155 -0.72 8.88 -14.88
N GLY A 156 -0.80 8.95 -13.54
CA GLY A 156 -1.12 10.19 -12.83
C GLY A 156 -1.90 10.06 -11.52
N LEU A 157 -1.81 8.93 -10.81
CA LEU A 157 -2.55 8.61 -9.57
C LEU A 157 -4.06 8.54 -9.78
N PHE A 158 -4.52 8.04 -10.94
CA PHE A 158 -5.93 8.12 -11.30
C PHE A 158 -6.80 7.23 -10.40
N GLY A 159 -6.32 6.06 -10.00
CA GLY A 159 -7.01 5.19 -9.04
C GLY A 159 -7.24 5.86 -7.69
N ALA A 160 -6.21 6.45 -7.08
CA ALA A 160 -6.38 7.18 -5.82
C ALA A 160 -7.27 8.42 -5.96
N ARG A 161 -7.21 9.14 -7.10
CA ARG A 161 -8.13 10.26 -7.38
C ARG A 161 -9.58 9.79 -7.46
N ALA A 162 -9.84 8.68 -8.15
CA ALA A 162 -11.17 8.10 -8.25
C ALA A 162 -11.72 7.70 -6.87
N PHE A 163 -10.90 7.08 -6.02
CA PHE A 163 -11.28 6.76 -4.65
C PHE A 163 -11.65 8.00 -3.83
N ILE A 164 -10.85 9.07 -3.92
CA ILE A 164 -11.12 10.31 -3.20
C ILE A 164 -12.36 11.06 -3.73
N GLN A 165 -12.66 10.94 -5.02
CA GLN A 165 -13.84 11.55 -5.63
C GLN A 165 -15.13 10.83 -5.24
N ASN A 166 -15.10 9.50 -5.17
CA ASN A 166 -16.24 8.66 -4.82
C ASN A 166 -15.88 7.71 -3.66
N PRO A 167 -15.60 8.25 -2.46
CA PRO A 167 -15.12 7.43 -1.36
C PRO A 167 -16.28 6.56 -0.82
N PRO A 168 -16.04 5.28 -0.49
CA PRO A 168 -17.08 4.39 0.01
C PRO A 168 -17.50 4.74 1.45
N VAL A 169 -16.72 5.57 2.14
CA VAL A 169 -16.98 6.11 3.47
C VAL A 169 -16.63 7.59 3.48
N SER A 170 -17.24 8.35 4.40
CA SER A 170 -16.89 9.76 4.55
C SER A 170 -15.40 9.94 4.88
N LEU A 171 -14.71 10.82 4.14
CA LEU A 171 -13.26 11.06 4.31
C LEU A 171 -12.88 11.57 5.71
N ASN A 172 -13.82 12.18 6.45
CA ASN A 172 -13.58 12.59 7.84
C ASN A 172 -13.46 11.40 8.81
N LYS A 173 -13.99 10.22 8.45
CA LYS A 173 -13.82 8.98 9.20
C LYS A 173 -12.51 8.26 8.87
N VAL A 174 -11.78 8.70 7.83
CA VAL A 174 -10.47 8.12 7.49
C VAL A 174 -9.41 8.73 8.42
N LEU A 175 -8.89 7.90 9.31
CA LEU A 175 -7.88 8.26 10.30
C LEU A 175 -6.51 8.46 9.66
N ILE A 176 -6.14 7.59 8.71
CA ILE A 176 -4.85 7.62 8.01
C ILE A 176 -4.90 6.78 6.74
N ASN A 177 -4.10 7.17 5.75
CA ASN A 177 -3.72 6.32 4.64
C ASN A 177 -2.30 5.77 4.85
N ILE A 178 -2.15 4.45 4.81
CA ILE A 178 -0.86 3.75 4.81
C ILE A 178 -0.58 3.30 3.37
N ASN A 179 0.40 3.91 2.72
CA ASN A 179 0.76 3.57 1.35
C ASN A 179 1.99 2.67 1.31
N LEU A 180 1.91 1.59 0.54
CA LEU A 180 2.94 0.57 0.39
C LEU A 180 3.49 0.62 -1.03
N ASP A 181 4.80 0.83 -1.15
CA ASP A 181 5.43 1.03 -2.44
C ASP A 181 6.90 0.58 -2.39
N MET A 182 7.37 -0.12 -3.41
CA MET A 182 8.77 -0.56 -3.54
C MET A 182 9.38 -1.10 -2.22
N LEU A 183 8.93 -2.29 -1.80
CA LEU A 183 9.28 -2.91 -0.52
C LEU A 183 10.40 -3.97 -0.62
N GLY A 184 10.93 -4.21 -1.80
CA GLY A 184 11.78 -5.34 -2.16
C GLY A 184 13.25 -5.02 -2.43
N VAL A 185 13.63 -3.77 -2.72
CA VAL A 185 15.04 -3.45 -3.07
C VAL A 185 15.64 -2.34 -2.22
N SER A 186 16.72 -2.62 -1.47
CA SER A 186 17.54 -1.57 -0.86
C SER A 186 18.97 -2.01 -0.55
N LYS A 187 19.94 -1.40 -1.23
CA LYS A 187 21.39 -1.60 -0.97
C LYS A 187 21.80 -1.33 0.50
N ARG A 188 21.07 -0.46 1.22
CA ARG A 188 21.38 -0.08 2.61
C ARG A 188 20.40 -0.64 3.64
N LYS A 189 19.59 -1.65 3.26
CA LYS A 189 18.52 -2.23 4.09
C LYS A 189 17.66 -1.16 4.81
N ARG A 190 17.30 -0.08 4.11
CA ARG A 190 16.62 1.07 4.69
C ARG A 190 15.25 1.26 4.07
N LEU A 191 14.21 1.13 4.89
CA LEU A 191 12.83 1.46 4.54
C LEU A 191 12.55 2.90 4.96
N PHE A 192 12.07 3.74 4.04
CA PHE A 192 11.56 5.05 4.42
C PHE A 192 10.13 4.93 4.92
N ALA A 193 9.85 5.58 6.05
CA ALA A 193 8.51 5.81 6.57
C ALA A 193 8.23 7.31 6.53
N LEU A 194 7.66 7.81 5.42
CA LEU A 194 7.29 9.22 5.32
C LEU A 194 5.95 9.45 6.05
N TYR A 195 5.89 10.44 6.91
CA TYR A 195 4.69 10.79 7.66
C TYR A 195 4.45 12.31 7.66
N ASN A 196 3.22 12.74 7.91
CA ASN A 196 2.86 14.14 8.18
C ASN A 196 2.22 14.26 9.58
N THR A 197 2.05 15.50 10.05
CA THR A 197 1.15 15.75 11.20
C THR A 197 -0.27 15.35 10.79
N PRO A 198 -1.06 14.62 11.61
CA PRO A 198 -0.92 14.25 13.03
C PRO A 198 -0.10 12.98 13.37
N SER A 199 0.41 12.23 12.39
CA SER A 199 1.12 10.96 12.61
C SER A 199 2.42 11.04 13.43
N MET A 200 2.80 12.22 13.91
CA MET A 200 4.00 12.44 14.72
C MET A 200 3.95 11.70 16.06
N ALA A 201 2.81 11.75 16.77
CA ALA A 201 2.67 11.05 18.05
C ALA A 201 2.79 9.52 17.88
N LEU A 202 2.18 8.98 16.82
CA LEU A 202 2.37 7.58 16.42
C LEU A 202 3.84 7.27 16.15
N VAL A 203 4.53 8.11 15.36
CA VAL A 203 5.95 7.92 15.06
C VAL A 203 6.83 7.99 16.30
N ASP A 204 6.55 8.90 17.23
CA ASP A 204 7.29 9.01 18.48
C ASP A 204 7.11 7.76 19.35
N SER A 205 5.90 7.18 19.38
CA SER A 205 5.66 5.89 20.05
C SER A 205 6.43 4.70 19.44
N LEU A 206 6.85 4.83 18.18
CA LEU A 206 7.56 3.80 17.42
C LEU A 206 9.08 4.03 17.38
N ARG A 207 9.57 5.18 17.84
CA ARG A 207 10.96 5.61 17.63
C ARG A 207 11.98 4.66 18.26
N ASP A 208 11.66 4.13 19.44
CA ASP A 208 12.51 3.21 20.21
C ASP A 208 12.11 1.74 20.03
N ALA A 209 11.27 1.44 19.05
CA ALA A 209 10.84 0.08 18.79
C ALA A 209 12.01 -0.77 18.26
N ASN A 210 12.09 -2.03 18.71
CA ASN A 210 12.99 -3.02 18.12
C ASN A 210 12.53 -3.35 16.69
N TRP A 211 13.27 -2.86 15.70
CA TRP A 211 13.04 -3.12 14.27
C TRP A 211 13.79 -4.36 13.80
N HIS A 212 13.28 -5.02 12.76
CA HIS A 212 13.93 -6.20 12.20
C HIS A 212 15.33 -5.85 11.66
N GLN A 213 16.35 -6.66 11.98
CA GLN A 213 17.76 -6.37 11.64
C GLN A 213 18.03 -6.18 10.14
N ASN A 214 17.27 -6.86 9.28
CA ASN A 214 17.36 -6.74 7.84
C ASN A 214 16.57 -5.55 7.26
N SER A 215 15.91 -4.72 8.07
CA SER A 215 15.24 -3.50 7.63
C SER A 215 15.26 -2.42 8.71
N ARG A 216 16.02 -1.35 8.44
CA ARG A 216 16.09 -0.16 9.29
C ARG A 216 15.06 0.86 8.80
N ILE A 217 14.05 1.13 9.62
CA ILE A 217 13.08 2.18 9.31
C ILE A 217 13.72 3.55 9.51
N LYS A 218 13.59 4.42 8.51
CA LYS A 218 13.90 5.84 8.61
C LYS A 218 12.62 6.65 8.51
N PHE A 219 12.11 7.06 9.68
CA PHE A 219 11.00 8.00 9.76
C PHE A 219 11.41 9.37 9.21
N THR A 220 10.63 9.88 8.27
CA THR A 220 10.89 11.16 7.60
C THR A 220 9.62 12.00 7.64
N LYS A 221 9.69 13.23 8.16
CA LYS A 221 8.52 14.11 8.22
C LYS A 221 8.38 14.90 6.91
N GLY A 222 7.21 14.83 6.26
CA GLY A 222 6.59 15.71 5.25
C GLY A 222 7.41 16.26 4.06
N ASN A 223 8.61 16.77 4.31
CA ASN A 223 9.48 17.46 3.37
C ASN A 223 10.70 16.61 3.00
N GLY A 224 10.59 15.28 3.11
CA GLY A 224 11.64 14.37 2.66
C GLY A 224 11.86 14.48 1.14
N PHE A 225 13.11 14.33 0.70
CA PHE A 225 13.47 14.31 -0.72
C PHE A 225 14.23 13.02 -1.06
N TYR A 226 14.07 12.57 -2.31
CA TYR A 226 14.94 11.58 -2.94
C TYR A 226 15.51 12.14 -4.25
N ASN A 227 16.60 11.56 -4.72
CA ASN A 227 17.19 11.93 -6.00
C ASN A 227 16.52 11.10 -7.10
N SER A 228 15.92 11.79 -8.06
CA SER A 228 15.34 11.18 -9.25
C SER A 228 16.44 10.90 -10.27
N SER A 229 16.57 9.63 -10.69
CA SER A 229 17.43 9.20 -11.80
C SER A 229 17.05 9.92 -13.09
N VAL A 230 15.76 10.18 -13.27
CA VAL A 230 15.24 10.99 -14.37
C VAL A 230 15.52 12.47 -14.06
N LYS A 231 16.39 13.10 -14.86
CA LYS A 231 16.78 14.53 -14.82
C LYS A 231 17.70 14.97 -13.66
N ASN A 232 18.20 14.06 -12.82
CA ASN A 232 19.11 14.39 -11.70
C ASN A 232 18.53 15.48 -10.76
N GLN A 233 17.20 15.47 -10.56
CA GLN A 233 16.47 16.45 -9.76
C GLN A 233 16.07 15.85 -8.40
N ARG A 234 16.01 16.70 -7.36
CA ARG A 234 15.45 16.30 -6.07
C ARG A 234 13.93 16.32 -6.14
N ARG A 235 13.30 15.16 -5.95
CA ARG A 235 11.84 15.02 -5.85
C ARG A 235 11.40 14.89 -4.40
N ARG A 236 10.23 15.43 -4.07
CA ARG A 236 9.66 15.28 -2.73
C ARG A 236 9.03 13.90 -2.61
N ILE A 237 9.28 13.21 -1.50
CA ILE A 237 8.68 11.89 -1.23
C ILE A 237 7.15 12.01 -1.10
N ILE A 238 6.62 13.17 -0.68
CA ILE A 238 5.18 13.41 -0.63
C ILE A 238 4.52 13.40 -2.01
N ASP A 239 5.30 13.60 -3.09
CA ASP A 239 4.80 13.56 -4.45
C ASP A 239 5.01 12.21 -5.15
N ALA A 240 5.53 11.20 -4.43
CA ALA A 240 6.08 9.99 -5.01
C ALA A 240 5.07 8.89 -5.33
N GLY A 241 3.82 8.98 -4.84
CA GLY A 241 2.83 7.93 -5.05
C GLY A 241 1.41 8.33 -4.64
N ASP A 242 0.52 7.35 -4.58
CA ASP A 242 -0.91 7.54 -4.33
C ASP A 242 -1.26 8.27 -3.03
N HIS A 243 -0.43 8.16 -1.98
CA HIS A 243 -0.59 8.91 -0.72
C HIS A 243 -0.65 10.43 -0.94
N ARG A 244 -0.10 10.95 -2.04
CA ARG A 244 -0.20 12.36 -2.41
C ARG A 244 -1.65 12.83 -2.47
N VAL A 245 -2.54 12.02 -3.03
CA VAL A 245 -3.96 12.39 -3.21
C VAL A 245 -4.67 12.50 -1.85
N PHE A 246 -4.36 11.59 -0.93
CA PHE A 246 -4.85 11.62 0.46
C PHE A 246 -4.31 12.84 1.22
N TYR A 247 -3.01 13.11 1.08
CA TYR A 247 -2.36 14.26 1.67
C TYR A 247 -3.00 15.59 1.22
N GLN A 248 -3.33 15.72 -0.07
CA GLN A 248 -4.01 16.90 -0.62
C GLN A 248 -5.40 17.13 -0.01
N LYS A 249 -6.06 16.08 0.48
CA LYS A 249 -7.33 16.15 1.22
C LYS A 249 -7.13 16.29 2.74
N LYS A 250 -5.91 16.60 3.18
CA LYS A 250 -5.52 16.73 4.59
C LYS A 250 -5.78 15.45 5.40
N ILE A 251 -5.80 14.29 4.74
CA ILE A 251 -5.84 12.99 5.42
C ILE A 251 -4.42 12.70 5.89
N PRO A 252 -4.21 12.23 7.14
CA PRO A 252 -2.90 11.80 7.60
C PRO A 252 -2.36 10.69 6.71
N ILE A 253 -1.06 10.66 6.46
CA ILE A 253 -0.41 9.64 5.64
C ILE A 253 0.76 9.00 6.38
N MET A 254 1.01 7.75 6.05
CA MET A 254 2.26 7.04 6.31
C MET A 254 2.64 6.24 5.06
N TYR A 255 3.64 6.70 4.34
CA TYR A 255 4.19 6.01 3.17
C TYR A 255 5.35 5.12 3.59
N PHE A 256 5.34 3.87 3.16
CA PHE A 256 6.44 2.92 3.28
C PHE A 256 7.00 2.62 1.89
N GLY A 257 8.30 2.85 1.73
CA GLY A 257 8.98 2.44 0.51
C GLY A 257 10.44 2.82 0.46
N VAL A 258 11.05 2.63 -0.70
CA VAL A 258 12.43 3.03 -0.98
C VAL A 258 12.48 4.23 -1.91
N GLY A 259 13.68 4.69 -2.23
CA GLY A 259 13.88 5.61 -3.35
C GLY A 259 14.37 4.84 -4.57
N GLU A 260 14.46 5.52 -5.71
CA GLU A 260 14.90 4.91 -6.96
C GLU A 260 16.23 4.15 -6.83
N HIS A 261 16.33 3.00 -7.50
CA HIS A 261 17.48 2.11 -7.54
C HIS A 261 17.73 1.61 -8.97
N ASP A 262 18.82 0.89 -9.18
CA ASP A 262 19.31 0.50 -10.52
C ASP A 262 18.30 -0.30 -11.37
N ASN A 263 17.33 -0.97 -10.73
CA ASN A 263 16.30 -1.77 -11.43
C ASN A 263 15.00 -0.99 -11.67
N TYR A 264 14.81 0.17 -11.03
CA TYR A 264 13.56 0.95 -11.10
C TYR A 264 13.23 1.35 -12.55
N HIS A 265 11.99 1.09 -12.98
CA HIS A 265 11.52 1.31 -14.36
C HIS A 265 12.36 0.61 -15.45
N THR A 266 12.98 -0.52 -15.11
CA THR A 266 13.74 -1.34 -16.07
C THR A 266 13.17 -2.75 -16.18
N VAL A 267 13.62 -3.49 -17.20
CA VAL A 267 13.27 -4.92 -17.36
C VAL A 267 13.95 -5.81 -16.29
N GLN A 268 14.86 -5.24 -15.50
CA GLN A 268 15.53 -5.91 -14.39
C GLN A 268 14.71 -5.83 -13.09
N ASP A 269 13.59 -5.11 -13.05
CA ASP A 269 12.67 -5.14 -11.91
C ASP A 269 11.84 -6.44 -11.89
N THR A 270 12.54 -7.55 -11.65
CA THR A 270 11.99 -8.92 -11.59
C THR A 270 12.08 -9.49 -10.19
N TYR A 271 11.28 -10.53 -9.92
CA TYR A 271 11.24 -11.20 -8.62
C TYR A 271 12.62 -11.67 -8.17
N GLU A 272 13.42 -12.23 -9.08
CA GLU A 272 14.75 -12.79 -8.80
C GLU A 272 15.76 -11.73 -8.37
N ASN A 273 15.55 -10.48 -8.79
CA ASN A 273 16.44 -9.36 -8.47
C ASN A 273 16.04 -8.63 -7.18
N LEU A 274 14.99 -9.09 -6.48
CA LEU A 274 14.59 -8.54 -5.20
C LEU A 274 15.47 -9.04 -4.06
N ASP A 275 15.58 -8.23 -3.02
CA ASP A 275 16.14 -8.62 -1.75
C ASP A 275 15.04 -9.21 -0.87
N HIS A 276 14.78 -10.51 -1.03
CA HIS A 276 13.71 -11.22 -0.32
C HIS A 276 13.79 -11.05 1.22
N SER A 277 15.01 -11.03 1.77
CA SER A 277 15.20 -10.84 3.22
C SER A 277 14.83 -9.43 3.69
N PHE A 278 14.98 -8.43 2.82
CA PHE A 278 14.55 -7.05 3.07
C PHE A 278 13.03 -6.93 2.94
N PHE A 279 12.43 -7.55 1.92
CA PHE A 279 10.98 -7.62 1.75
C PHE A 279 10.29 -8.23 2.97
N ASP A 280 10.74 -9.40 3.41
CA ASP A 280 10.24 -10.06 4.62
C ASP A 280 10.35 -9.17 5.87
N ALA A 281 11.49 -8.51 6.03
CA ALA A 281 11.73 -7.61 7.14
C ALA A 281 10.82 -6.38 7.11
N ASN A 282 10.56 -5.84 5.92
CA ASN A 282 9.64 -4.71 5.72
C ASN A 282 8.21 -5.11 6.07
N LEU A 283 7.74 -6.27 5.62
CA LEU A 283 6.39 -6.76 5.94
C LEU A 283 6.20 -6.93 7.45
N ARG A 284 7.20 -7.46 8.17
CA ARG A 284 7.20 -7.55 9.65
C ARG A 284 7.15 -6.19 10.32
N ASN A 285 7.98 -5.26 9.85
CA ASN A 285 8.05 -3.90 10.37
C ASN A 285 6.71 -3.16 10.17
N ILE A 286 6.10 -3.28 8.99
CA ILE A 286 4.80 -2.64 8.66
C ILE A 286 3.68 -3.26 9.49
N ALA A 287 3.64 -4.59 9.64
CA ALA A 287 2.68 -5.27 10.50
C ALA A 287 2.75 -4.79 11.96
N LYS A 288 3.97 -4.54 12.46
CA LYS A 288 4.19 -3.95 13.79
C LYS A 288 3.62 -2.52 13.88
N VAL A 289 3.86 -1.68 12.88
CA VAL A 289 3.29 -0.32 12.85
C VAL A 289 1.76 -0.36 12.87
N ILE A 290 1.15 -1.22 12.06
CA ILE A 290 -0.31 -1.38 12.01
C ILE A 290 -0.86 -1.85 13.35
N SER A 291 -0.19 -2.78 14.01
CA SER A 291 -0.56 -3.26 15.36
C SER A 291 -0.50 -2.12 16.39
N THR A 292 0.56 -1.31 16.36
CA THR A 292 0.70 -0.14 17.25
C THR A 292 -0.39 0.90 16.98
N LEU A 293 -0.72 1.15 15.71
CA LEU A 293 -1.79 2.07 15.34
C LEU A 293 -3.16 1.58 15.83
N ASP A 294 -3.52 0.32 15.57
CA ASP A 294 -4.81 -0.25 15.99
C ASP A 294 -4.96 -0.22 17.52
N ALA A 295 -3.87 -0.47 18.25
CA ALA A 295 -3.87 -0.36 19.70
C ALA A 295 -3.99 1.09 20.22
N ASN A 296 -3.62 2.09 19.41
CA ASN A 296 -3.51 3.49 19.84
C ASN A 296 -4.13 4.47 18.82
N PRO A 297 -5.41 4.32 18.45
CA PRO A 297 -6.03 5.13 17.40
C PRO A 297 -6.11 6.62 17.77
N HIS A 298 -6.14 6.91 19.07
CA HIS A 298 -6.12 8.28 19.62
C HIS A 298 -4.84 9.06 19.25
N LEU A 299 -3.72 8.39 18.92
CA LEU A 299 -2.49 9.07 18.49
C LEU A 299 -2.62 9.77 17.14
N LEU A 300 -3.69 9.47 16.40
CA LEU A 300 -4.02 10.12 15.13
C LEU A 300 -5.28 10.99 15.21
N SER A 301 -5.78 11.27 16.43
CA SER A 301 -6.97 12.09 16.61
C SER A 301 -6.78 13.45 15.97
N ARG A 302 -7.69 13.80 15.06
CA ARG A 302 -7.76 15.12 14.45
C ARG A 302 -8.67 15.97 15.34
N SER A 303 -8.25 17.17 15.72
CA SER A 303 -9.21 18.22 16.02
C SER A 303 -9.93 18.52 14.70
N LEU A 304 -11.13 17.96 14.54
CA LEU A 304 -12.00 18.35 13.44
C LEU A 304 -12.31 19.84 13.66
N PRO A 305 -12.03 20.73 12.69
CA PRO A 305 -12.52 22.10 12.81
C PRO A 305 -14.05 22.03 12.92
N ASN A 306 -14.58 22.68 13.97
CA ASN A 306 -16.00 22.92 14.16
C ASN A 306 -16.65 23.54 12.92
#